data_AF-A0A2T7Q9J0-F1
#
_entry.id   AF-A0A2T7Q9J0-F1
#
_cell.length_a   1.000
_cell.length_b   1.000
_cell.length_c   1.000
_cell.angle_alpha   90.00
_cell.angle_beta   90.00
_cell.angle_gamma   90.00
#
_symmetry.space_group_name_H-M   'P 1'
#
loop_
_entity.id
_entity.type
_entity.pdbx_description
1 polymer ?
#
loop_
_entity_poly.entity_id
_entity_poly.type
_entity_poly.pdbx_seq_one_letter_code
_entity_poly.pdbx_strand_id
1 'polypeptide(L)'
;MKKIIIVAIALSSLFGTCEKDPVQPSPGGYGNGPRTPVSSGMQGNWMYGNFSMTEYWSQNPADYLGNAFEIAIAFTLNANGTYEQYFTSKTVTGTFSTYHQSLTKGTIEINEASKTIITHAHTAHYRQSKNGQTTEDRDLDKSEITATTNYTYELKTEANGTKAIYLRLNGTGNALQFLQKF
;
A
#
# COMPACT_ATOMS: atom_id res chain seq x y z
N MET A 1 18.55 -28.07 65.99
CA MET A 1 18.34 -26.62 65.83
C MET A 1 19.26 -26.11 64.72
N LYS A 2 18.72 -25.24 63.86
CA LYS A 2 19.18 -24.97 62.48
C LYS A 2 20.51 -24.22 62.39
N LYS A 3 21.25 -24.53 61.33
CA LYS A 3 22.50 -23.90 60.89
C LYS A 3 22.23 -22.63 60.06
N ILE A 4 22.92 -21.55 60.44
CA ILE A 4 23.76 -20.61 59.66
C ILE A 4 23.22 -20.05 58.30
N ILE A 5 23.26 -18.71 58.12
CA ILE A 5 24.11 -17.93 57.16
C ILE A 5 23.47 -16.58 56.79
N ILE A 6 24.27 -15.53 56.98
CA ILE A 6 24.21 -14.14 56.51
C ILE A 6 24.65 -14.06 55.04
N VAL A 7 23.95 -13.37 54.13
CA VAL A 7 24.44 -12.60 52.93
C VAL A 7 23.23 -11.81 52.39
N ALA A 8 23.10 -10.51 52.62
CA ALA A 8 23.66 -9.36 51.88
C ALA A 8 23.04 -9.10 50.48
N ILE A 9 22.34 -7.95 50.38
CA ILE A 9 22.38 -6.94 49.30
C ILE A 9 22.32 -7.46 47.85
N ALA A 10 21.13 -7.39 47.24
CA ALA A 10 20.95 -7.09 45.81
C ALA A 10 19.45 -6.86 45.51
N LEU A 11 18.90 -5.73 45.97
CA LEU A 11 17.52 -5.31 45.69
C LEU A 11 17.55 -3.99 44.91
N SER A 12 18.10 -4.01 43.70
CA SER A 12 18.11 -2.82 42.83
C SER A 12 18.63 -3.14 41.42
N SER A 13 17.88 -3.91 40.63
CA SER A 13 18.10 -4.01 39.17
C SER A 13 16.95 -4.71 38.44
N LEU A 14 15.75 -4.13 38.55
CA LEU A 14 14.69 -4.34 37.56
C LEU A 14 14.33 -2.98 36.97
N PHE A 15 15.33 -2.32 36.36
CA PHE A 15 15.03 -1.28 35.38
C PHE A 15 14.52 -1.99 34.14
N GLY A 16 13.20 -1.90 33.92
CA GLY A 16 12.57 -2.29 32.68
C GLY A 16 13.26 -1.57 31.53
N THR A 17 13.97 -2.32 30.72
CA THR A 17 14.40 -1.91 29.40
C THR A 17 13.15 -1.79 28.52
N CYS A 18 12.45 -0.68 28.67
CA CYS A 18 11.58 -0.21 27.61
C CYS A 18 12.54 0.28 26.51
N GLU A 19 12.96 -0.62 25.63
CA GLU A 19 13.56 -0.20 24.36
C GLU A 19 12.51 0.70 23.71
N LYS A 20 12.80 2.00 23.70
CA LYS A 20 12.05 2.93 22.89
C LYS A 20 12.40 2.53 21.47
N ASP A 21 11.45 1.91 20.78
CA ASP A 21 11.60 1.55 19.37
C ASP A 21 12.32 2.70 18.66
N PRO A 22 13.39 2.43 17.88
CA PRO A 22 14.09 3.48 17.18
C PRO A 22 13.04 4.23 16.37
N VAL A 23 12.86 5.52 16.70
CA VAL A 23 11.95 6.42 15.99
C VAL A 23 12.44 6.44 14.55
N GLN A 24 11.85 5.59 13.72
CA GLN A 24 12.16 5.56 12.31
C GLN A 24 11.79 6.95 11.78
N PRO A 25 12.68 7.61 11.04
CA PRO A 25 12.46 8.98 10.57
C PRO A 25 11.09 9.07 9.89
N SER A 26 10.32 10.11 10.28
CA SER A 26 9.00 10.40 9.72
C SER A 26 9.11 10.39 8.20
N PRO A 27 8.48 9.43 7.51
CA PRO A 27 8.66 9.27 6.09
C PRO A 27 7.84 10.33 5.36
N GLY A 28 8.30 11.59 5.31
CA GLY A 28 7.73 12.66 4.48
C GLY A 28 6.20 12.64 4.35
N GLY A 29 5.69 12.76 3.12
CA GLY A 29 4.25 12.74 2.80
C GLY A 29 3.52 11.39 2.98
N TYR A 30 4.13 10.40 3.64
CA TYR A 30 3.56 9.07 3.93
C TYR A 30 2.98 8.96 5.35
N GLY A 31 3.19 9.97 6.20
CA GLY A 31 2.67 9.99 7.56
C GLY A 31 3.40 9.10 8.56
N ASN A 32 2.93 9.08 9.79
CA ASN A 32 3.55 8.36 10.92
C ASN A 32 2.70 7.17 11.39
N GLY A 33 1.99 6.52 10.47
CA GLY A 33 1.21 5.32 10.79
C GLY A 33 2.09 4.13 11.19
N PRO A 34 1.51 3.07 11.78
CA PRO A 34 2.22 1.82 12.04
C PRO A 34 2.89 1.27 10.78
N ARG A 35 4.07 0.66 10.94
CA ARG A 35 4.81 0.08 9.83
C ARG A 35 5.77 -1.01 10.25
N THR A 36 6.05 -1.91 9.32
CA THR A 36 7.13 -2.90 9.41
C THR A 36 8.06 -2.75 8.21
N PRO A 37 9.37 -3.03 8.34
CA PRO A 37 10.24 -3.15 7.19
C PRO A 37 9.69 -4.16 6.18
N VAL A 38 9.74 -3.83 4.89
CA VAL A 38 9.27 -4.72 3.82
C VAL A 38 10.42 -5.63 3.41
N SER A 39 10.22 -6.94 3.40
CA SER A 39 11.25 -7.90 2.97
C SER A 39 11.58 -7.75 1.49
N SER A 40 12.82 -8.05 1.10
CA SER A 40 13.29 -7.88 -0.28
C SER A 40 12.46 -8.64 -1.32
N GLY A 41 11.81 -9.74 -0.93
CA GLY A 41 10.89 -10.49 -1.79
C GLY A 41 9.58 -9.78 -2.10
N MET A 42 9.14 -8.85 -1.25
CA MET A 42 7.90 -8.09 -1.39
C MET A 42 8.11 -6.64 -1.86
N GLN A 43 9.34 -6.13 -1.80
CA GLN A 43 9.66 -4.80 -2.31
C GLN A 43 9.43 -4.68 -3.82
N GLY A 44 9.12 -3.47 -4.27
CA GLY A 44 8.99 -3.12 -5.68
C GLY A 44 7.57 -2.77 -6.11
N ASN A 45 7.36 -2.76 -7.43
CA ASN A 45 6.11 -2.35 -8.05
C ASN A 45 5.27 -3.58 -8.40
N TRP A 46 3.99 -3.55 -8.04
CA TRP A 46 3.05 -4.65 -8.21
C TRP A 46 1.78 -4.15 -8.85
N MET A 47 1.39 -4.70 -10.00
CA MET A 47 0.30 -4.15 -10.81
C MET A 47 -0.77 -5.20 -11.13
N TYR A 48 -2.02 -4.84 -10.85
CA TYR A 48 -3.22 -5.50 -11.35
C TYR A 48 -3.81 -4.67 -12.50
N GLY A 49 -4.23 -5.34 -13.57
CA GLY A 49 -4.67 -4.70 -14.80
C GLY A 49 -3.49 -4.15 -15.63
N ASN A 50 -3.82 -3.42 -16.68
CA ASN A 50 -2.85 -2.71 -17.52
C ASN A 50 -3.19 -1.22 -17.52
N PHE A 51 -2.22 -0.38 -17.17
CA PHE A 51 -2.31 1.06 -17.37
C PHE A 51 -0.91 1.64 -17.52
N SER A 52 -0.80 2.80 -18.15
CA SER A 52 0.46 3.54 -18.22
C SER A 52 0.44 4.65 -17.18
N MET A 53 1.44 4.71 -16.29
CA MET A 53 1.60 5.87 -15.40
C MET A 53 1.80 7.17 -16.18
N THR A 54 2.25 7.09 -17.44
CA THR A 54 2.30 8.24 -18.34
C THR A 54 0.89 8.79 -18.60
N GLU A 55 -0.17 7.97 -18.62
CA GLU A 55 -1.56 8.44 -18.75
C GLU A 55 -2.05 9.25 -17.54
N TYR A 56 -1.42 9.12 -16.36
CA TYR A 56 -1.71 9.98 -15.22
C TYR A 56 -1.16 11.39 -15.37
N TRP A 57 0.00 11.55 -16.03
CA TRP A 57 0.66 12.84 -16.22
C TRP A 57 0.42 13.45 -17.62
N SER A 58 0.07 12.64 -18.61
CA SER A 58 -0.16 13.02 -20.01
C SER A 58 -1.66 13.21 -20.30
N GLN A 59 -2.07 14.45 -20.54
CA GLN A 59 -3.38 14.77 -21.10
C GLN A 59 -3.39 14.50 -22.62
N ASN A 60 -3.63 13.26 -23.06
CA ASN A 60 -4.29 13.04 -24.35
C ASN A 60 -4.84 11.62 -24.57
N PRO A 61 -6.01 11.26 -24.01
CA PRO A 61 -6.67 9.98 -24.29
C PRO A 61 -7.73 10.06 -25.40
N ALA A 62 -7.76 11.13 -26.21
CA ALA A 62 -8.90 11.47 -27.08
C ALA A 62 -9.31 10.36 -28.08
N ASP A 63 -8.41 9.44 -28.45
CA ASP A 63 -8.66 8.49 -29.54
C ASP A 63 -8.78 7.02 -29.12
N TYR A 64 -8.70 6.68 -27.81
CA TYR A 64 -8.77 5.28 -27.38
C TYR A 64 -10.16 4.87 -26.88
N LEU A 65 -10.98 4.29 -27.77
CA LEU A 65 -12.23 3.58 -27.47
C LEU A 65 -11.97 2.15 -26.94
N GLY A 66 -11.08 2.00 -25.96
CA GLY A 66 -10.80 0.74 -25.25
C GLY A 66 -12.02 0.13 -24.55
N ASN A 67 -11.80 -0.85 -23.67
CA ASN A 67 -12.89 -1.53 -22.97
C ASN A 67 -13.80 -0.52 -22.24
N ALA A 68 -15.12 -0.77 -22.25
CA ALA A 68 -16.11 0.14 -21.65
C ALA A 68 -15.88 0.37 -20.14
N PHE A 69 -15.15 -0.56 -19.51
CA PHE A 69 -14.67 -0.46 -18.14
C PHE A 69 -13.24 -1.00 -18.05
N GLU A 70 -12.33 -0.18 -17.54
CA GLU A 70 -10.95 -0.57 -17.25
C GLU A 70 -10.68 -0.20 -15.79
N ILE A 71 -10.10 -1.10 -15.01
CA ILE A 71 -9.53 -0.82 -13.69
C ILE A 71 -8.08 -1.25 -13.74
N ALA A 72 -7.22 -0.43 -13.17
CA ALA A 72 -5.89 -0.89 -12.79
C ALA A 72 -5.45 -0.31 -11.45
N ILE A 73 -4.68 -1.10 -10.74
CA ILE A 73 -4.17 -0.78 -9.40
C ILE A 73 -2.69 -1.12 -9.40
N ALA A 74 -1.85 -0.19 -8.96
CA ALA A 74 -0.45 -0.48 -8.71
C ALA A 74 -0.07 -0.14 -7.27
N PHE A 75 0.74 -0.98 -6.66
CA PHE A 75 1.39 -0.72 -5.39
C PHE A 75 2.90 -0.57 -5.60
N THR A 76 3.49 0.40 -4.93
CA THR A 76 4.94 0.49 -4.74
C THR A 76 5.22 0.23 -3.27
N LEU A 77 5.89 -0.89 -2.96
CA LEU A 77 6.22 -1.26 -1.58
C LEU A 77 7.70 -0.98 -1.31
N ASN A 78 7.97 -0.04 -0.40
CA ASN A 78 9.32 0.42 -0.10
C ASN A 78 9.90 -0.31 1.12
N ALA A 79 11.22 -0.52 1.14
CA ALA A 79 11.93 -1.22 2.21
C ALA A 79 11.64 -0.66 3.63
N ASN A 80 11.40 0.65 3.73
CA ASN A 80 11.17 1.36 4.99
C ASN A 80 9.72 1.30 5.52
N GLY A 81 8.89 0.41 5.00
CA GLY A 81 7.50 0.27 5.46
C GLY A 81 6.60 1.42 5.01
N THR A 82 6.91 2.05 3.88
CA THR A 82 6.02 3.00 3.21
C THR A 82 5.47 2.38 1.93
N TYR A 83 4.31 2.87 1.49
CA TYR A 83 3.74 2.45 0.22
C TYR A 83 3.14 3.62 -0.55
N GLU A 84 3.12 3.46 -1.87
CA GLU A 84 2.25 4.22 -2.76
C GLU A 84 1.23 3.27 -3.38
N GLN A 85 -0.01 3.72 -3.55
CA GLN A 85 -1.03 3.02 -4.31
C GLN A 85 -1.55 3.96 -5.39
N TYR A 86 -1.38 3.56 -6.63
CA TYR A 86 -2.06 4.17 -7.76
C TYR A 86 -3.34 3.40 -8.08
N PHE A 87 -4.41 4.13 -8.33
CA PHE A 87 -5.66 3.60 -8.86
C PHE A 87 -6.04 4.37 -10.13
N THR A 88 -6.52 3.65 -11.13
CA THR A 88 -7.24 4.23 -12.26
C THR A 88 -8.47 3.40 -12.58
N SER A 89 -9.54 4.10 -12.95
CA SER A 89 -10.64 3.48 -13.66
C SER A 89 -11.10 4.36 -14.81
N LYS A 90 -11.57 3.70 -15.87
CA LYS A 90 -12.20 4.34 -17.03
C LYS A 90 -13.62 3.84 -17.16
N THR A 91 -14.55 4.76 -17.38
CA THR A 91 -15.94 4.45 -17.76
C THR A 91 -16.29 5.18 -19.05
N VAL A 92 -17.04 4.53 -19.93
CA VAL A 92 -17.58 5.14 -21.16
C VAL A 92 -19.09 5.27 -21.03
N THR A 93 -19.62 6.49 -21.15
CA THR A 93 -21.07 6.75 -21.17
C THR A 93 -21.41 7.60 -22.39
N GLY A 94 -22.18 7.03 -23.32
CA GLY A 94 -22.41 7.64 -24.63
C GLY A 94 -21.09 7.79 -25.39
N THR A 95 -20.77 9.02 -25.80
CA THR A 95 -19.50 9.36 -26.47
C THR A 95 -18.41 9.87 -25.51
N PHE A 96 -18.68 9.90 -24.20
CA PHE A 96 -17.75 10.45 -23.21
C PHE A 96 -16.99 9.34 -22.49
N SER A 97 -15.66 9.42 -22.49
CA SER A 97 -14.79 8.67 -21.58
C SER A 97 -14.52 9.47 -20.32
N THR A 98 -14.72 8.88 -19.14
CA THR A 98 -14.42 9.49 -17.84
C THR A 98 -13.39 8.62 -17.12
N TYR A 99 -12.29 9.22 -16.73
CA TYR A 99 -11.24 8.62 -15.92
C TYR A 99 -11.35 9.11 -14.47
N HIS A 100 -11.23 8.18 -13.53
CA HIS A 100 -11.07 8.45 -12.10
C HIS A 100 -9.73 7.87 -11.66
N GLN A 101 -8.83 8.73 -11.21
CA GLN A 101 -7.47 8.37 -10.85
C GLN A 101 -7.15 8.84 -9.44
N SER A 102 -6.32 8.09 -8.72
CA SER A 102 -5.77 8.55 -7.46
C SER A 102 -4.38 8.02 -7.19
N LEU A 103 -3.60 8.82 -6.45
CA LEU A 103 -2.33 8.42 -5.86
C LEU A 103 -2.45 8.54 -4.34
N THR A 104 -2.44 7.40 -3.67
CA THR A 104 -2.48 7.30 -2.20
C THR A 104 -1.07 7.02 -1.68
N LYS A 105 -0.65 7.71 -0.62
CA LYS A 105 0.61 7.44 0.09
C LYS A 105 0.34 7.13 1.55
N GLY A 106 1.11 6.21 2.11
CA GLY A 106 0.94 5.82 3.50
C GLY A 106 2.03 4.89 4.02
N THR A 107 1.76 4.30 5.18
CA THR A 107 2.61 3.29 5.80
C THR A 107 2.01 1.89 5.69
N ILE A 108 2.84 0.86 5.78
CA ILE A 108 2.42 -0.54 5.60
C ILE A 108 2.99 -1.44 6.70
N GLU A 109 2.13 -2.30 7.24
CA GLU A 109 2.49 -3.41 8.11
C GLU A 109 2.32 -4.72 7.36
N ILE A 110 3.33 -5.58 7.42
CA ILE A 110 3.33 -6.90 6.81
C ILE A 110 3.67 -7.91 7.88
N ASN A 111 2.73 -8.82 8.14
CA ASN A 111 2.97 -9.98 8.98
C ASN A 111 3.14 -11.21 8.10
N GLU A 112 4.39 -11.65 7.95
CA GLU A 112 4.71 -12.78 7.08
C GLU A 112 4.27 -14.13 7.63
N ALA A 113 4.07 -14.24 8.95
CA ALA A 113 3.62 -15.47 9.60
C ALA A 113 2.12 -15.69 9.36
N SER A 114 1.30 -14.65 9.53
CA SER A 114 -0.14 -14.70 9.24
C SER A 114 -0.51 -14.42 7.79
N LYS A 115 0.47 -14.07 6.95
CA LYS A 115 0.26 -13.67 5.54
C LYS A 115 -0.74 -12.53 5.39
N THR A 116 -0.58 -11.49 6.20
CA THR A 116 -1.44 -10.30 6.17
C THR A 116 -0.65 -9.03 5.88
N ILE A 117 -1.30 -8.12 5.15
CA ILE A 117 -0.84 -6.76 4.90
C ILE A 117 -1.90 -5.80 5.44
N ILE A 118 -1.47 -4.76 6.15
CA ILE A 118 -2.32 -3.64 6.57
C ILE A 118 -1.72 -2.37 5.99
N THR A 119 -2.49 -1.64 5.20
CA THR A 119 -2.10 -0.32 4.72
C THR A 119 -2.74 0.76 5.56
N HIS A 120 -1.97 1.82 5.84
CA HIS A 120 -2.40 2.99 6.59
C HIS A 120 -2.23 4.23 5.70
N ALA A 121 -3.30 4.59 4.99
CA ALA A 121 -3.30 5.73 4.07
C ALA A 121 -3.17 7.04 4.86
N HIS A 122 -2.31 7.93 4.37
CA HIS A 122 -2.07 9.24 4.99
C HIS A 122 -2.52 10.40 4.10
N THR A 123 -2.14 10.34 2.81
CA THR A 123 -2.53 11.33 1.80
C THR A 123 -3.10 10.61 0.59
N ALA A 124 -4.02 11.27 -0.10
CA ALA A 124 -4.47 10.84 -1.40
C ALA A 124 -4.72 12.07 -2.27
N HIS A 125 -4.19 12.03 -3.48
CA HIS A 125 -4.48 13.01 -4.52
C HIS A 125 -5.40 12.37 -5.54
N TYR A 126 -6.47 13.06 -5.91
CA TYR A 126 -7.49 12.57 -6.82
C TYR A 126 -7.60 13.46 -8.05
N ARG A 127 -7.74 12.80 -9.20
CA ARG A 127 -7.93 13.45 -10.50
C ARG A 127 -9.06 12.80 -11.26
N GLN A 128 -9.97 13.62 -11.77
CA GLN A 128 -10.97 13.21 -12.74
C GLN A 128 -10.71 13.88 -14.08
N SER A 129 -10.76 13.10 -15.15
CA SER A 129 -10.74 13.65 -16.52
C SER A 129 -11.91 13.11 -17.33
N LYS A 130 -12.62 14.01 -18.00
CA LYS A 130 -13.73 13.68 -18.90
C LYS A 130 -13.40 14.16 -20.30
N ASN A 131 -13.35 13.23 -21.25
CA ASN A 131 -13.00 13.48 -22.65
C ASN A 131 -11.70 14.30 -22.82
N GLY A 132 -10.67 13.91 -22.07
CA GLY A 132 -9.36 14.57 -22.07
C GLY A 132 -9.27 15.88 -21.28
N GLN A 133 -10.40 16.43 -20.82
CA GLN A 133 -10.42 17.62 -19.97
C GLN A 133 -10.43 17.23 -18.49
N THR A 134 -9.54 17.81 -17.70
CA THR A 134 -9.52 17.61 -16.25
C THR A 134 -10.67 18.38 -15.62
N THR A 135 -11.57 17.68 -14.94
CA THR A 135 -12.76 18.24 -14.28
C THR A 135 -12.56 18.38 -12.78
N GLU A 136 -11.68 17.57 -12.20
CA GLU A 136 -11.30 17.61 -10.79
C GLU A 136 -9.82 17.28 -10.65
N ASP A 137 -9.11 18.01 -9.80
CA ASP A 137 -7.69 17.81 -9.50
C ASP A 137 -7.44 18.40 -8.10
N ARG A 138 -7.36 17.54 -7.09
CA ARG A 138 -7.29 17.97 -5.69
C ARG A 138 -6.77 16.88 -4.76
N ASP A 139 -6.24 17.32 -3.63
CA ASP A 139 -6.04 16.44 -2.50
C ASP A 139 -7.40 16.09 -1.85
N LEU A 140 -7.50 14.85 -1.39
CA LEU A 140 -8.65 14.36 -0.64
C LEU A 140 -8.53 14.73 0.84
N ASP A 141 -9.66 15.11 1.43
CA ASP A 141 -9.75 15.30 2.88
C ASP A 141 -9.61 13.96 3.60
N LYS A 142 -9.14 14.00 4.85
CA LYS A 142 -8.96 12.78 5.66
C LYS A 142 -10.24 11.94 5.79
N SER A 143 -11.41 12.58 5.77
CA SER A 143 -12.71 11.89 5.83
C SER A 143 -13.08 11.17 4.53
N GLU A 144 -12.44 11.51 3.42
CA GLU A 144 -12.65 10.87 2.11
C GLU A 144 -11.69 9.69 1.88
N ILE A 145 -10.66 9.55 2.72
CA ILE A 145 -9.63 8.52 2.61
C ILE A 145 -10.03 7.31 3.47
N THR A 146 -10.04 6.13 2.86
CA THR A 146 -10.07 4.86 3.61
C THR A 146 -8.74 4.69 4.34
N ALA A 147 -8.71 5.09 5.61
CA ALA A 147 -7.48 5.16 6.39
C ALA A 147 -6.78 3.82 6.55
N THR A 148 -7.51 2.73 6.75
CA THR A 148 -6.94 1.40 6.97
C THR A 148 -7.55 0.38 6.03
N THR A 149 -6.70 -0.38 5.34
CA THR A 149 -7.14 -1.50 4.49
C THR A 149 -6.38 -2.78 4.83
N ASN A 150 -7.11 -3.88 4.99
CA ASN A 150 -6.52 -5.18 5.32
C ASN A 150 -6.53 -6.10 4.10
N TYR A 151 -5.43 -6.81 3.90
CA TYR A 151 -5.30 -7.84 2.88
C TYR A 151 -4.74 -9.12 3.48
N THR A 152 -5.23 -10.27 3.01
CA THR A 152 -4.45 -11.51 3.06
C THR A 152 -3.69 -11.66 1.74
N TYR A 153 -2.46 -12.18 1.78
CA TYR A 153 -1.63 -12.31 0.58
C TYR A 153 -1.04 -13.69 0.36
N GLU A 154 -0.74 -14.00 -0.90
CA GLU A 154 0.06 -15.15 -1.31
C GLU A 154 1.10 -14.70 -2.34
N LEU A 155 2.34 -15.17 -2.22
CA LEU A 155 3.40 -14.91 -3.20
C LEU A 155 3.55 -16.12 -4.11
N LYS A 156 3.58 -15.91 -5.43
CA LYS A 156 3.88 -16.95 -6.41
C LYS A 156 4.87 -16.45 -7.46
N THR A 157 5.40 -17.42 -8.20
CA THR A 157 6.11 -17.18 -9.45
C THR A 157 5.27 -17.81 -10.55
N GLU A 158 4.88 -17.01 -11.53
CA GLU A 158 4.16 -17.45 -12.71
C GLU A 158 5.05 -18.37 -13.58
N ALA A 159 4.42 -19.15 -14.47
CA ALA A 159 5.14 -20.06 -15.35
C ALA A 159 6.21 -19.37 -16.24
N ASN A 160 6.01 -18.08 -16.54
CA ASN A 160 6.97 -17.27 -17.30
C ASN A 160 8.08 -16.63 -16.43
N GLY A 161 8.16 -16.98 -15.14
CA GLY A 161 9.15 -16.45 -14.19
C GLY A 161 8.76 -15.11 -13.54
N THR A 162 7.63 -14.50 -13.91
CA THR A 162 7.17 -13.25 -13.30
C THR A 162 6.71 -13.51 -11.88
N LYS A 163 7.15 -12.70 -10.90
CA LYS A 163 6.62 -12.79 -9.54
C LYS A 163 5.22 -12.18 -9.47
N ALA A 164 4.36 -12.73 -8.63
CA ALA A 164 3.02 -12.23 -8.38
C ALA A 164 2.70 -12.18 -6.88
N ILE A 165 1.97 -11.14 -6.47
CA ILE A 165 1.26 -11.10 -5.19
C ILE A 165 -0.23 -11.25 -5.47
N TYR A 166 -0.84 -12.24 -4.84
CA TYR A 166 -2.29 -12.40 -4.83
C TYR A 166 -2.84 -11.73 -3.59
N LEU A 167 -3.61 -10.66 -3.74
CA LEU A 167 -4.19 -9.90 -2.62
C LEU A 167 -5.69 -10.14 -2.53
N ARG A 168 -6.18 -10.48 -1.34
CA ARG A 168 -7.61 -10.57 -1.04
C ARG A 168 -7.99 -9.53 0.00
N LEU A 169 -8.91 -8.65 -0.37
CA LEU A 169 -9.37 -7.55 0.45
C LEU A 169 -10.25 -8.02 1.60
N ASN A 170 -9.89 -7.66 2.83
CA ASN A 170 -10.62 -7.95 4.07
C ASN A 170 -10.98 -9.45 4.23
N GLY A 171 -10.17 -10.36 3.67
CA GLY A 171 -10.43 -11.80 3.69
C GLY A 171 -11.64 -12.26 2.85
N THR A 172 -12.27 -11.34 2.12
CA THR A 172 -13.49 -11.59 1.32
C THR A 172 -13.21 -11.61 -0.18
N GLY A 173 -14.00 -12.37 -0.94
CA GLY A 173 -13.93 -12.40 -2.40
C GLY A 173 -12.72 -13.16 -2.98
N ASN A 174 -12.55 -13.04 -4.29
CA ASN A 174 -11.43 -13.63 -5.01
C ASN A 174 -10.17 -12.78 -4.82
N ALA A 175 -9.01 -13.43 -4.78
CA ALA A 175 -7.74 -12.70 -4.75
C ALA A 175 -7.46 -12.08 -6.13
N LEU A 176 -7.04 -10.82 -6.14
CA LEU A 176 -6.54 -10.14 -7.34
C LEU A 176 -5.05 -10.43 -7.49
N GLN A 177 -4.63 -10.72 -8.71
CA GLN A 177 -3.24 -11.03 -9.04
C GLN A 177 -2.50 -9.76 -9.46
N PHE A 178 -1.48 -9.39 -8.69
CA PHE A 178 -0.61 -8.26 -8.98
C PHE A 178 0.73 -8.79 -9.46
N LEU A 179 1.08 -8.49 -10.71
CA LEU A 179 2.35 -8.90 -11.30
C LEU A 179 3.44 -7.90 -10.95
N GLN A 180 4.65 -8.39 -10.65
CA GLN A 180 5.81 -7.53 -10.42
C GLN A 180 6.17 -6.78 -11.72
N LYS A 181 6.43 -5.49 -11.59
CA LYS A 181 6.92 -4.62 -12.67
C LYS A 181 8.31 -4.12 -12.31
N PHE A 182 9.18 -4.04 -13.32
CA PHE A 182 10.56 -3.58 -13.21
C PHE A 182 10.64 -2.06 -13.18
#